data_AF-C6LAU0-F1
#
_entry.id   AF-C6LAU0-F1
#
_cell.length_a   1.000
_cell.length_b   1.000
_cell.length_c   1.000
_cell.angle_alpha   90.00
_cell.angle_beta   90.00
_cell.angle_gamma   90.00
#
_symmetry.space_group_name_H-M   'P 1'
#
loop_
_entity.id
_entity.type
_entity.pdbx_description
1 polymer ?
#
loop_
_entity_poly.entity_id
_entity_poly.type
_entity_poly.pdbx_seq_one_letter_code
_entity_poly.pdbx_strand_id
1 'polypeptide(L)'
;METIRICKDRNVLVEYLRGREKEVINIMMTLFEQEYAVERYGDEREATGEMKKARETAFELADMGLPVEKIAKAVKVNLETVKGWLSGTPSAAR
;
A
#
# COMPACT_ATOMS: atom_id res chain seq x y z
N MET A 1 27.20 18.23 -11.49
CA MET A 1 26.74 18.76 -10.17
C MET A 1 27.51 18.04 -9.06
N GLU A 2 28.48 18.72 -8.46
CA GLU A 2 29.39 18.13 -7.46
C GLU A 2 28.69 17.85 -6.11
N THR A 3 27.73 18.70 -5.73
CA THR A 3 26.99 18.60 -4.47
C THR A 3 26.19 17.29 -4.35
N ILE A 4 25.46 16.89 -5.41
CA ILE A 4 24.70 15.63 -5.41
C ILE A 4 25.63 14.42 -5.28
N ARG A 5 26.80 14.47 -5.95
CA ARG A 5 27.80 13.40 -5.85
C ARG A 5 28.33 13.28 -4.41
N ILE A 6 28.68 14.40 -3.78
CA ILE A 6 29.11 14.42 -2.37
C ILE A 6 28.01 13.89 -1.45
N CYS A 7 26.74 14.28 -1.68
CA CYS A 7 25.62 13.80 -0.88
C CYS A 7 25.46 12.28 -0.95
N LYS A 8 25.66 11.68 -2.13
CA LYS A 8 25.65 10.23 -2.33
C LYS A 8 26.85 9.56 -1.68
N ASP A 9 28.06 10.04 -1.96
CA ASP A 9 29.32 9.45 -1.49
C ASP A 9 29.42 9.45 0.04
N ARG A 10 28.88 10.51 0.68
CA ARG A 10 28.88 10.66 2.15
C ARG A 10 27.57 10.23 2.81
N ASN A 11 26.60 9.73 2.03
CA ASN A 11 25.29 9.30 2.48
C ASN A 11 24.55 10.29 3.42
N VAL A 12 24.73 11.60 3.20
CA VAL A 12 24.23 12.65 4.11
C VAL A 12 22.71 12.82 4.07
N LEU A 13 22.05 12.25 3.06
CA LEU A 13 20.60 12.32 2.89
C LEU A 13 19.87 11.15 3.55
N VAL A 14 20.57 10.25 4.27
CA VAL A 14 19.97 9.04 4.84
C VAL A 14 18.78 9.33 5.73
N GLU A 15 18.89 10.28 6.67
CA GLU A 15 17.79 10.64 7.57
C GLU A 15 16.65 11.36 6.85
N TYR A 16 16.99 12.19 5.86
CA TYR A 16 16.00 12.87 5.02
C TYR A 16 15.15 11.87 4.22
N LEU A 17 15.80 10.84 3.65
CA LEU A 17 15.12 9.79 2.89
C LEU A 17 14.29 8.88 3.80
N ARG A 18 14.81 8.51 4.98
CA ARG A 18 14.05 7.75 5.99
C ARG A 18 12.76 8.46 6.38
N GLY A 19 12.80 9.77 6.58
CA GLY A 19 11.61 10.56 6.92
C GLY A 19 10.59 10.71 5.77
N ARG A 20 10.95 10.33 4.53
CA ARG A 20 10.14 10.56 3.32
C ARG A 20 9.98 9.32 2.47
N GLU A 21 10.09 8.15 3.06
CA GLU A 21 10.02 6.87 2.37
C GLU A 21 8.78 6.75 1.46
N LYS A 22 7.60 7.16 1.95
CA LYS A 22 6.36 7.15 1.16
C LYS A 22 6.43 8.02 -0.10
N GLU A 23 7.06 9.18 -0.02
CA GLU A 23 7.21 10.11 -1.15
C GLU A 23 8.20 9.58 -2.17
N VAL A 24 9.33 9.04 -1.70
CA VAL A 24 10.33 8.37 -2.56
C VAL A 24 9.72 7.19 -3.30
N ILE A 25 8.89 6.38 -2.62
CA ILE A 25 8.18 5.26 -3.24
C ILE A 25 7.22 5.75 -4.32
N ASN A 26 6.42 6.78 -4.06
CA ASN A 26 5.46 7.33 -5.03
C ASN A 26 6.18 7.90 -6.27
N ILE A 27 7.28 8.65 -6.06
CA ILE A 27 8.13 9.15 -7.14
C ILE A 27 8.71 7.99 -7.96
N MET A 28 9.23 6.95 -7.30
CA MET A 28 9.76 5.75 -7.98
C MET A 28 8.69 5.03 -8.79
N MET A 29 7.46 4.92 -8.27
CA MET A 29 6.33 4.31 -9.00
C MET A 29 5.87 5.16 -10.19
N THR A 30 5.99 6.48 -10.10
CA THR A 30 5.60 7.40 -11.18
C THR A 30 6.67 7.46 -12.28
N LEU A 31 7.95 7.37 -11.91
CA LEU A 31 9.08 7.52 -12.83
C LEU A 31 9.54 6.21 -13.47
N PHE A 32 9.35 5.08 -12.79
CA PHE A 32 9.70 3.76 -13.32
C PHE A 32 8.41 2.97 -13.53
N GLU A 33 7.99 2.86 -14.78
CA GLU A 33 6.87 1.97 -15.15
C GLU A 33 7.17 0.54 -14.68
N GLN A 34 6.41 0.11 -13.67
CA GLN A 34 6.13 -1.23 -13.12
C GLN A 34 7.25 -2.25 -12.86
N GLU A 35 8.47 -2.15 -13.40
CA GLU A 35 9.41 -3.27 -13.42
C GLU A 35 10.53 -3.17 -12.37
N TYR A 36 10.99 -1.95 -12.03
CA TYR A 36 12.15 -1.77 -11.14
C TYR A 36 11.82 -1.71 -9.63
N ALA A 37 10.55 -1.52 -9.29
CA ALA A 37 10.12 -1.34 -7.90
C ALA A 37 9.78 -2.67 -7.19
N VAL A 38 9.67 -3.76 -7.97
CA VAL A 38 9.24 -5.09 -7.51
C VAL A 38 10.40 -5.88 -6.89
N GLU A 39 11.62 -5.79 -7.44
CA GLU A 39 12.76 -6.64 -7.02
C GLU A 39 13.24 -6.45 -5.58
N ARG A 40 13.02 -5.29 -4.95
CA ARG A 40 13.49 -5.01 -3.57
C ARG A 40 12.40 -4.86 -2.51
N TYR A 41 11.16 -4.70 -2.91
CA TYR A 41 10.02 -4.42 -2.02
C TYR A 41 8.77 -5.25 -2.39
N GLY A 42 8.90 -6.27 -3.25
CA GLY A 42 7.80 -7.04 -3.83
C GLY A 42 6.89 -7.70 -2.80
N ASP A 43 7.42 -8.38 -1.79
CA ASP A 43 6.61 -9.16 -0.83
C ASP A 43 5.62 -8.30 -0.02
N GLU A 44 6.07 -7.16 0.51
CA GLU A 44 5.19 -6.25 1.26
C GLU A 44 4.23 -5.49 0.32
N ARG A 45 4.62 -5.30 -0.95
CA ARG A 45 3.81 -4.61 -1.96
C ARG A 45 2.73 -5.48 -2.60
N GLU A 46 2.99 -6.77 -2.80
CA GLU A 46 1.97 -7.72 -3.24
C GLU A 46 0.90 -7.86 -2.18
N ALA A 47 1.27 -8.08 -0.91
CA ALA A 47 0.33 -8.16 0.19
C ALA A 47 -0.52 -6.88 0.35
N THR A 48 0.09 -5.69 0.20
CA THR A 48 -0.65 -4.41 0.30
C THR A 48 -1.50 -4.11 -0.93
N GLY A 49 -1.05 -4.45 -2.13
CA GLY A 49 -1.81 -4.31 -3.37
C GLY A 49 -3.01 -5.25 -3.44
N GLU A 50 -2.82 -6.52 -3.06
CA GLU A 50 -3.89 -7.50 -2.97
C GLU A 50 -4.94 -7.09 -1.93
N MET A 51 -4.52 -6.61 -0.76
CA MET A 51 -5.45 -6.12 0.26
C MET A 51 -6.20 -4.85 -0.16
N LYS A 52 -5.55 -3.93 -0.89
CA LYS A 52 -6.23 -2.75 -1.43
C LYS A 52 -7.30 -3.13 -2.44
N LYS A 53 -6.97 -4.04 -3.38
CA LYS A 53 -7.92 -4.55 -4.38
C LYS A 53 -9.07 -5.32 -3.72
N ALA A 54 -8.77 -6.17 -2.75
CA ALA A 54 -9.78 -6.87 -1.96
C ALA A 54 -10.73 -5.91 -1.24
N ARG A 55 -10.22 -4.79 -0.72
CA ARG A 55 -11.01 -3.75 -0.07
C ARG A 55 -11.91 -2.99 -1.04
N GLU A 56 -11.39 -2.58 -2.19
CA GLU A 56 -12.17 -1.91 -3.25
C GLU A 56 -13.30 -2.80 -3.76
N THR A 57 -13.00 -4.06 -4.10
CA THR A 57 -14.01 -5.05 -4.50
C THR A 57 -15.03 -5.30 -3.38
N ALA A 58 -14.61 -5.29 -2.11
CA ALA A 58 -15.55 -5.45 -0.99
C ALA A 58 -16.57 -4.29 -0.90
N PHE A 59 -16.16 -3.05 -1.18
CA PHE A 59 -17.07 -1.91 -1.23
C PHE A 59 -18.03 -1.99 -2.43
N GLU A 60 -17.54 -2.33 -3.62
CA GLU A 60 -18.38 -2.50 -4.81
C GLU A 60 -19.46 -3.57 -4.61
N LEU A 61 -19.10 -4.72 -4.03
CA LEU A 61 -20.06 -5.79 -3.75
C LEU A 61 -21.05 -5.41 -2.65
N ALA A 62 -20.62 -4.62 -1.65
CA ALA A 62 -21.51 -4.10 -0.62
C ALA A 62 -22.53 -3.09 -1.20
N ASP A 63 -22.08 -2.23 -2.11
CA ASP A 63 -22.95 -1.29 -2.85
C ASP A 63 -23.99 -2.03 -3.70
N MET A 64 -23.62 -3.18 -4.27
CA MET A 64 -24.54 -4.11 -4.94
C MET A 64 -25.48 -4.87 -3.98
N GLY A 65 -25.40 -4.64 -2.66
CA GLY A 65 -26.26 -5.24 -1.66
C GLY A 65 -25.92 -6.68 -1.26
N LEU A 66 -24.70 -7.15 -1.53
CA LEU A 66 -24.30 -8.50 -1.11
C LEU A 66 -24.09 -8.56 0.42
N PRO A 67 -24.43 -9.70 1.06
CA PRO A 67 -24.16 -9.90 2.48
C PRO A 67 -22.65 -10.03 2.72
N VAL A 68 -22.18 -9.45 3.84
CA VAL A 68 -20.75 -9.35 4.19
C VAL A 68 -20.03 -10.71 4.24
N GLU A 69 -20.74 -11.78 4.60
CA GLU A 69 -20.22 -13.15 4.63
C GLU A 69 -19.89 -13.68 3.22
N LYS A 70 -20.67 -13.28 2.21
CA LYS A 70 -20.39 -13.64 0.81
C LYS A 70 -19.28 -12.77 0.24
N ILE A 71 -19.22 -11.50 0.64
CA ILE A 71 -18.15 -10.59 0.23
C ILE A 71 -16.80 -11.10 0.75
N ALA A 72 -16.70 -11.44 2.03
CA ALA A 72 -15.49 -12.00 2.65
C ALA A 72 -14.98 -13.25 1.91
N LYS A 73 -15.88 -14.14 1.51
CA LYS A 73 -15.53 -15.31 0.69
C LYS A 73 -15.06 -14.93 -0.71
N ALA A 74 -15.71 -13.96 -1.36
CA ALA A 74 -15.38 -13.53 -2.71
C ALA A 74 -13.99 -12.88 -2.78
N VAL A 75 -13.65 -12.03 -1.81
CA VAL A 75 -12.35 -11.35 -1.74
C VAL A 75 -11.29 -12.17 -1.01
N LYS A 76 -11.65 -13.36 -0.50
CA LYS A 76 -10.78 -14.28 0.27
C LYS A 76 -10.11 -13.65 1.49
N VAL A 77 -10.81 -12.73 2.16
CA VAL A 77 -10.34 -12.04 3.37
C VAL A 77 -11.22 -12.45 4.56
N ASN A 78 -10.66 -12.43 5.77
CA ASN A 78 -11.41 -12.73 6.99
C ASN A 78 -12.61 -11.80 7.16
N LEU A 79 -13.73 -12.38 7.61
CA LEU A 79 -15.00 -11.68 7.83
C LEU A 79 -14.86 -10.42 8.69
N GLU A 80 -14.08 -10.48 9.78
CA GLU A 80 -13.90 -9.35 10.70
C GLU A 80 -13.14 -8.20 10.05
N THR A 81 -12.17 -8.50 9.19
CA THR A 81 -11.45 -7.49 8.42
C THR A 81 -12.37 -6.79 7.42
N VAL A 82 -13.21 -7.55 6.70
CA VAL A 82 -14.18 -6.97 5.77
C VAL A 82 -15.25 -6.15 6.49
N LYS A 83 -15.75 -6.61 7.64
CA LYS A 83 -16.64 -5.82 8.50
C LYS A 83 -15.98 -4.51 8.91
N GLY A 84 -14.71 -4.53 9.32
CA GLY A 84 -13.95 -3.33 9.68
C GLY A 84 -13.79 -2.32 8.53
N TRP A 85 -13.71 -2.79 7.28
CA TRP A 85 -13.71 -1.91 6.11
C TRP A 85 -15.07 -1.25 5.87
N LEU A 86 -16.14 -2.04 5.94
CA LEU A 86 -17.50 -1.61 5.64
C LEU A 86 -18.16 -0.80 6.79
N SER A 87 -17.69 -0.95 8.03
CA SER A 87 -18.19 -0.22 9.20
C SER A 87 -17.64 1.21 9.32
N GLY A 88 -16.78 1.67 8.40
CA GLY A 88 -16.29 3.05 8.35
C GLY A 88 -15.50 3.51 9.57
N THR A 89 -14.91 2.62 10.36
CA THR A 89 -14.13 3.00 11.55
C THR A 89 -12.66 3.16 11.14
N PRO A 90 -12.05 4.36 11.27
CA PRO A 90 -10.60 4.43 11.37
C PRO A 90 -10.23 3.61 12.61
N SER A 91 -9.46 2.55 12.45
CA SER A 91 -8.78 1.89 13.57
C SER A 91 -7.77 2.87 14.16
N ALA A 92 -8.26 3.80 14.98
CA ALA A 92 -7.48 4.48 15.98
C ALA A 92 -7.55 3.67 17.27
N ALA A 93 -6.37 3.46 17.86
CA ALA A 93 -6.10 2.95 19.20
C ALA A 93 -6.36 1.45 19.43
N ARG A 94 -5.28 0.70 19.71
CA ARG A 94 -4.65 0.72 21.04
C ARG A 94 -3.14 0.72 20.94
#